data_AF-A0A1Y0BXB1-F1
#
_entry.id   AF-A0A1Y0BXB1-F1
#
_cell.length_a   1.000
_cell.length_b   1.000
_cell.length_c   1.000
_cell.angle_alpha   90.00
_cell.angle_beta   90.00
_cell.angle_gamma   90.00
#
_symmetry.space_group_name_H-M   'P 1'
#
loop_
_entity.id
_entity.type
_entity.pdbx_description
1 polymer ?
#
loop_
_entity_poly.entity_id
_entity_poly.type
_entity_poly.pdbx_seq_one_letter_code
_entity_poly.pdbx_strand_id
1 'polypeptide(L)'
;MNAINDLSKITAAFFIQAAIAFGVSFLGVLGGIYFLPLDTWQRLFLAMSVLFLVTSAFTLAKVVRDQQEAATIRVRLDEARLEKLLAEHNPFSSAS
;
A
#
# COMPACT_ATOMS: atom_id res chain seq x y z
N MET A 1 -3.78 6.37 -28.21
CA MET A 1 -2.97 6.31 -26.96
C MET A 1 -3.63 7.26 -25.96
N ASN A 2 -4.31 6.79 -24.90
CA ASN A 2 -4.70 7.57 -23.70
C ASN A 2 -5.41 6.74 -22.61
N ALA A 3 -5.90 5.53 -22.89
CA ALA A 3 -6.61 4.72 -21.88
C ALA A 3 -5.71 4.15 -20.76
N ILE A 4 -4.38 4.09 -20.97
CA ILE A 4 -3.44 3.46 -20.01
C ILE A 4 -3.00 4.47 -18.92
N ASN A 5 -3.22 5.77 -19.12
CA ASN A 5 -2.83 6.82 -18.15
C ASN A 5 -3.89 7.06 -17.06
N ASP A 6 -5.10 6.52 -17.23
CA ASP A 6 -6.23 6.63 -16.28
C ASP A 6 -6.33 5.45 -15.31
N LEU A 7 -5.31 4.58 -15.25
CA LEU A 7 -5.38 3.30 -14.53
C LEU A 7 -5.11 3.44 -13.02
N SER A 8 -5.92 4.24 -12.32
CA SER A 8 -5.97 4.37 -10.84
C SER A 8 -5.08 5.46 -10.25
N LYS A 9 -5.45 6.72 -10.49
CA LYS A 9 -5.21 7.75 -9.48
C LYS A 9 -6.22 7.54 -8.37
N ILE A 10 -5.79 7.01 -7.22
CA ILE A 10 -6.60 7.07 -6.00
C ILE A 10 -6.93 8.55 -5.77
N THR A 11 -8.17 8.94 -6.07
CA THR A 11 -8.61 10.32 -5.93
C THR A 11 -8.51 10.71 -4.44
N ALA A 12 -8.05 11.93 -4.17
CA ALA A 12 -7.87 12.43 -2.81
C ALA A 12 -9.13 12.27 -1.93
N ALA A 13 -10.33 12.31 -2.54
CA ALA A 13 -11.60 12.06 -1.85
C ALA A 13 -11.70 10.64 -1.25
N PHE A 14 -11.27 9.59 -1.96
CA PHE A 14 -11.28 8.22 -1.43
C PHE A 14 -10.28 8.02 -0.29
N PHE A 15 -9.11 8.67 -0.38
CA PHE A 15 -8.13 8.66 0.70
C PHE A 15 -8.68 9.33 1.97
N ILE A 16 -9.29 10.51 1.82
CA ILE A 16 -9.91 11.24 2.93
C ILE A 16 -11.06 10.43 3.54
N GLN A 17 -11.91 9.82 2.71
CA GLN A 17 -13.00 8.94 3.18
C GLN A 17 -12.45 7.76 4.01
N ALA A 18 -11.41 7.09 3.52
CA ALA A 18 -10.79 5.97 4.24
C ALA A 18 -10.19 6.43 5.58
N ALA A 19 -9.53 7.60 5.61
CA ALA A 19 -8.97 8.17 6.83
C ALA A 19 -10.07 8.51 7.86
N ILE A 20 -11.19 9.08 7.42
CA ILE A 20 -12.34 9.37 8.29
C ILE A 20 -12.96 8.07 8.82
N ALA A 21 -13.20 7.08 7.95
CA ALA A 21 -13.77 5.80 8.35
C ALA A 21 -12.89 5.07 9.37
N PHE A 22 -11.57 5.08 9.16
CA PHE A 22 -10.61 4.55 10.12
C PHE A 22 -10.67 5.31 11.45
N GLY A 23 -10.70 6.64 11.42
CA GLY A 23 -10.82 7.47 12.62
C GLY A 23 -12.08 7.17 13.43
N VAL A 24 -13.24 7.08 12.77
CA VAL A 24 -14.52 6.73 13.42
C VAL A 24 -14.47 5.32 14.01
N SER A 25 -13.95 4.35 13.27
CA SER A 25 -13.81 2.97 13.77
C SER A 25 -12.85 2.88 14.96
N PHE A 26 -11.73 3.60 14.92
CA PHE A 26 -10.74 3.60 16.00
C PHE A 26 -11.30 4.24 17.27
N LEU A 27 -11.99 5.38 17.13
CA LEU A 27 -12.71 6.01 18.24
C LEU A 27 -13.83 5.12 18.78
N GLY A 28 -14.54 4.39 17.90
CA GLY A 28 -15.56 3.43 18.30
C GLY A 28 -14.99 2.30 19.19
N VAL A 29 -13.83 1.75 18.82
CA VAL A 29 -13.15 0.72 19.64
C VAL A 29 -12.68 1.30 20.97
N LEU A 30 -12.04 2.47 20.98
CA LEU A 30 -11.59 3.11 22.21
C LEU A 30 -12.77 3.46 23.14
N GLY A 31 -13.86 3.97 22.58
CA GLY A 31 -15.11 4.21 23.30
C GLY A 31 -15.69 2.92 23.86
N GLY A 32 -15.74 1.84 23.07
CA GLY A 32 -16.19 0.52 23.51
C GLY A 32 -15.37 -0.02 24.68
N ILE A 33 -14.04 0.11 24.61
CA ILE A 33 -13.13 -0.28 25.71
C ILE A 33 -13.42 0.55 26.97
N TYR A 34 -13.77 1.84 26.83
CA TYR A 34 -14.09 2.71 27.96
C TYR A 34 -15.42 2.36 28.65
N PHE A 35 -16.46 2.05 27.87
CA PHE A 35 -17.79 1.70 28.37
C PHE A 35 -17.87 0.27 28.93
N LEU A 36 -16.90 -0.59 28.64
CA LEU A 36 -16.87 -1.94 29.16
C LEU A 36 -16.57 -1.96 30.68
N PRO A 37 -17.35 -2.69 31.50
CA PRO A 37 -17.10 -2.84 32.93
C PRO A 37 -15.96 -3.85 33.15
N LEU A 38 -14.73 -3.44 32.83
CA LEU A 38 -13.50 -4.21 32.99
C LEU A 38 -12.58 -3.59 34.04
N ASP A 39 -11.77 -4.44 34.67
CA ASP A 39 -10.69 -3.99 35.54
C ASP A 39 -9.66 -3.18 34.76
N THR A 40 -8.97 -2.28 35.48
CA THR A 40 -7.96 -1.39 34.91
C THR A 40 -6.89 -2.16 34.12
N TRP A 41 -6.43 -3.29 34.63
CA TRP A 41 -5.39 -4.11 33.98
C TRP A 41 -5.86 -4.71 32.64
N GLN A 42 -7.06 -5.27 32.59
CA GLN A 42 -7.63 -5.85 31.37
C GLN A 42 -7.87 -4.76 30.32
N ARG A 43 -8.32 -3.58 30.76
CA ARG A 43 -8.52 -2.42 29.90
C ARG A 43 -7.21 -1.94 29.26
N LEU A 44 -6.15 -1.85 30.04
CA LEU A 44 -4.79 -1.49 29.56
C LEU A 44 -4.26 -2.53 28.55
N PHE A 45 -4.46 -3.82 28.83
CA PHE A 45 -4.07 -4.89 27.91
C PHE A 45 -4.80 -4.78 26.57
N LEU A 46 -6.12 -4.55 26.57
CA LEU A 46 -6.91 -4.37 25.35
C LEU A 46 -6.48 -3.10 24.59
N ALA A 47 -6.28 -1.98 25.29
CA ALA A 47 -5.81 -0.75 24.68
C ALA A 47 -4.45 -0.92 23.99
N MET A 48 -3.48 -1.54 24.67
CA MET A 48 -2.16 -1.84 24.10
C MET A 48 -2.25 -2.82 22.92
N SER A 49 -3.08 -3.86 23.03
CA SER A 49 -3.29 -4.83 21.96
C SER A 49 -3.86 -4.18 20.71
N VAL A 50 -4.86 -3.30 20.85
CA VAL A 50 -5.44 -2.55 19.72
C VAL A 50 -4.42 -1.62 19.09
N LEU A 51 -3.67 -0.85 19.89
CA LEU A 51 -2.62 0.04 19.39
C LEU A 51 -1.55 -0.73 18.59
N PHE A 52 -1.08 -1.86 19.12
CA PHE A 52 -0.09 -2.69 18.47
C PHE A 52 -0.64 -3.35 17.19
N LEU A 53 -1.88 -3.84 17.23
CA LEU A 53 -2.55 -4.42 16.07
C LEU A 53 -2.71 -3.41 14.94
N VAL A 54 -3.16 -2.19 15.25
CA VAL A 54 -3.30 -1.10 14.26
C VAL A 54 -1.95 -0.72 13.66
N THR A 55 -0.91 -0.57 14.49
CA THR A 55 0.44 -0.20 14.04
C THR A 55 1.05 -1.28 13.13
N SER A 56 0.91 -2.55 13.51
CA SER A 56 1.40 -3.67 12.71
C SER A 56 0.62 -3.84 11.41
N ALA A 57 -0.70 -3.64 11.41
CA ALA A 57 -1.53 -3.66 10.20
C ALA A 57 -1.10 -2.57 9.19
N PHE A 58 -0.84 -1.34 9.63
CA PHE A 58 -0.33 -0.28 8.74
C PHE A 58 1.07 -0.58 8.21
N THR A 59 1.93 -1.16 9.04
CA THR A 59 3.29 -1.56 8.62
C THR A 59 3.20 -2.64 7.55
N LEU A 60 2.34 -3.65 7.76
CA LEU A 60 2.08 -4.69 6.78
C LEU A 60 1.50 -4.11 5.48
N ALA A 61 0.55 -3.17 5.57
CA ALA A 61 -0.02 -2.50 4.40
C ALA A 61 1.03 -1.74 3.58
N LYS A 62 1.97 -1.06 4.25
CA LYS A 62 3.12 -0.44 3.58
C LYS A 62 3.97 -1.47 2.87
N VAL A 63 4.38 -2.54 3.55
CA VAL A 63 5.19 -3.61 2.96
C VAL A 63 4.50 -4.21 1.72
N VAL A 64 3.19 -4.47 1.78
CA VAL A 64 2.43 -4.99 0.63
C VAL A 64 2.42 -4.00 -0.52
N ARG A 65 2.22 -2.70 -0.26
CA ARG A 65 2.25 -1.66 -1.29
C ARG A 65 3.64 -1.52 -1.91
N ASP A 66 4.68 -1.47 -1.08
CA ASP A 66 6.06 -1.36 -1.53
C ASP A 66 6.45 -2.55 -2.42
N GLN A 67 5.94 -3.76 -2.12
CA GLN A 67 6.13 -4.94 -2.96
C GLN A 67 5.42 -4.83 -4.31
N GLN A 68 4.21 -4.26 -4.37
CA GLN A 68 3.50 -4.01 -5.63
C GLN A 68 4.22 -2.98 -6.50
N GLU A 69 4.71 -1.90 -5.89
CA GLU A 69 5.50 -0.86 -6.58
C GLU A 69 6.82 -1.44 -7.10
N ALA A 70 7.55 -2.21 -6.29
CA ALA A 70 8.79 -2.88 -6.69
C ALA A 70 8.58 -3.88 -7.85
N ALA A 71 7.49 -4.66 -7.83
CA ALA A 71 7.15 -5.58 -8.92
C ALA A 71 6.90 -4.83 -10.24
N THR A 72 6.18 -3.70 -10.18
CA THR A 72 5.88 -2.87 -11.36
C THR A 72 7.14 -2.23 -11.95
N ILE A 73 8.04 -1.75 -11.09
CA ILE A 73 9.31 -1.13 -11.53
C ILE A 73 10.23 -2.15 -12.20
N ARG A 74 10.30 -3.39 -11.69
CA ARG A 74 11.15 -4.44 -12.28
C ARG A 74 10.76 -4.75 -13.73
N VAL A 75 9.46 -4.87 -14.02
CA VAL A 75 8.96 -5.12 -15.38
C VAL A 75 9.39 -4.03 -16.35
N ARG A 76 9.25 -2.75 -15.95
CA ARG A 76 9.68 -1.60 -16.76
C ARG A 76 11.20 -1.58 -17.02
N LEU A 77 11.99 -1.99 -16.03
CA LEU A 77 13.44 -2.05 -16.15
C LEU A 77 13.88 -3.18 -17.08
N ASP A 78 13.24 -4.34 -17.00
CA ASP A 78 13.51 -5.48 -17.88
C ASP A 78 13.17 -5.14 -19.34
N GLU A 79 12.05 -4.45 -19.58
CA GLU A 79 11.68 -3.92 -20.90
C GLU A 79 12.75 -2.95 -21.45
N ALA A 80 13.17 -1.96 -20.65
CA ALA A 80 14.18 -0.99 -21.08
C ALA A 80 15.57 -1.63 -21.28
N ARG A 81 15.92 -2.66 -20.49
CA ARG A 81 17.15 -3.43 -20.67
C ARG A 81 17.09 -4.29 -21.93
N LEU A 82 15.97 -4.95 -22.18
CA LEU A 82 15.74 -5.70 -23.41
C LEU A 82 15.83 -4.78 -24.63
N GLU A 83 15.22 -3.60 -24.58
CA GLU A 83 15.29 -2.62 -25.66
C GLU A 83 16.73 -2.17 -25.92
N LYS A 84 17.54 -1.93 -24.87
CA LYS A 84 18.97 -1.63 -25.03
C LYS A 84 19.76 -2.79 -25.63
N LEU A 85 19.54 -4.01 -25.18
CA LEU A 85 20.20 -5.19 -25.73
C LEU A 85 19.82 -5.40 -27.21
N LEU A 86 18.56 -5.20 -27.57
CA LEU A 86 18.10 -5.25 -28.96
C LEU A 86 18.67 -4.09 -29.82
N ALA A 87 18.85 -2.90 -29.23
CA ALA A 87 19.44 -1.77 -29.95
C ALA A 87 20.95 -1.91 -30.17
N GLU A 88 21.68 -2.45 -29.18
CA GLU A 88 23.11 -2.77 -29.29
C GLU A 88 23.34 -3.98 -30.22
N HIS A 89 22.43 -4.94 -30.25
CA HIS A 89 22.46 -6.08 -31.15
C HIS A 89 21.56 -5.82 -32.36
N ASN A 90 22.06 -5.04 -33.32
CA ASN A 90 21.36 -4.67 -34.55
C ASN A 90 21.83 -5.55 -35.74
N PRO A 91 21.31 -6.79 -35.93
CA PRO A 91 21.79 -7.75 -36.92
C PRO A 91 21.46 -7.37 -38.38
N PHE A 92 20.79 -6.23 -38.63
CA PHE A 92 20.39 -5.80 -39.97
C PHE A 92 21.39 -4.86 -40.67
N SER A 93 22.50 -4.49 -40.02
CA SER A 93 23.59 -3.73 -40.67
C SER A 93 24.67 -4.61 -41.32
N SER A 94 24.64 -5.93 -41.11
CA SER A 94 25.63 -6.89 -41.63
C SER A 94 25.14 -7.69 -42.85
N ALA A 95 24.08 -7.22 -43.51
CA ALA A 95 23.55 -7.80 -44.74
C ALA A 95 23.41 -6.73 -45.84
N SER A 96 24.55 -6.13 -46.21
CA SER A 96 24.72 -5.42 -47.49
C SER A 96 26.17 -5.54 -47.94
#